data_AF-A0A9X1U348-F1
#
_entry.id   AF-A0A9X1U348-F1
#
_cell.length_a   1.000
_cell.length_b   1.000
_cell.length_c   1.000
_cell.angle_alpha   90.00
_cell.angle_beta   90.00
_cell.angle_gamma   90.00
#
_symmetry.space_group_name_H-M   'P 1'
#
loop_
_entity.id
_entity.type
_entity.pdbx_description
1 polymer ?
#
loop_
_entity_poly.entity_id
_entity_poly.type
_entity_poly.pdbx_seq_one_letter_code
_entity_poly.pdbx_strand_id
1 'polypeptide(L)'
;VGHNFFDLHVKFEDMYEDAKTKIDEIAERILTLRFQPTSNFTDYLKMSNIKESSADTKDLEMVKILLDDHGKLLKQMRKVVETADKAGDEGTIDMIGGYIGYIEKVSWMLDAWSMKSGDNHPEA
;
A
#
# COMPACT_ATOMS: atom_id res chain seq x y z
N VAL A 1 6.56 -8.84 -20.01
CA VAL A 1 7.00 -10.20 -19.62
C VAL A 1 8.53 -10.25 -19.71
N GLY A 2 9.23 -10.86 -18.76
CA GLY A 2 10.70 -10.84 -18.68
C GLY A 2 11.27 -11.89 -17.72
N HIS A 3 12.59 -11.91 -17.52
CA HIS A 3 13.29 -12.91 -16.70
C HIS A 3 12.78 -13.00 -15.25
N ASN A 4 12.32 -11.87 -14.70
CA ASN A 4 11.81 -11.76 -13.34
C ASN A 4 10.31 -12.08 -13.21
N PHE A 5 9.70 -12.67 -14.23
CA PHE A 5 8.25 -12.86 -14.27
C PHE A 5 7.73 -13.69 -13.09
N PHE A 6 8.34 -14.84 -12.79
CA PHE A 6 7.82 -15.71 -11.73
C PHE A 6 7.87 -15.07 -10.35
N ASP A 7 8.97 -14.37 -10.04
CA ASP A 7 9.16 -13.72 -8.73
C ASP A 7 8.14 -12.59 -8.54
N LEU A 8 8.03 -11.70 -9.52
CA LEU A 8 7.13 -10.56 -9.44
C LEU A 8 5.66 -10.96 -9.57
N HIS A 9 5.34 -11.99 -10.38
CA HIS A 9 3.96 -12.45 -10.55
C HIS A 9 3.38 -12.94 -9.24
N VAL A 10 4.07 -13.84 -8.55
CA VAL A 10 3.64 -14.35 -7.23
C VAL A 10 3.57 -13.22 -6.22
N LYS A 11 4.58 -12.34 -6.21
CA LYS A 11 4.59 -11.24 -5.24
C LYS A 11 3.45 -10.24 -5.46
N PHE A 12 3.12 -9.92 -6.70
CA PHE A 12 2.02 -9.01 -7.02
C PHE A 12 0.66 -9.64 -6.73
N GLU A 13 0.52 -10.96 -6.90
CA GLU A 13 -0.65 -11.70 -6.45
C GLU A 13 -0.89 -11.59 -4.95
N ASP A 14 0.15 -11.86 -4.15
CA ASP A 14 0.07 -11.68 -2.70
C ASP A 14 -0.37 -10.25 -2.33
N MET A 15 0.15 -9.24 -3.05
CA MET A 15 -0.16 -7.84 -2.78
C MET A 15 -1.59 -7.45 -3.14
N TYR A 16 -2.13 -7.88 -4.29
CA TYR A 16 -3.49 -7.50 -4.66
C TYR A 16 -4.56 -8.25 -3.87
N GLU A 17 -4.31 -9.49 -3.44
CA GLU A 17 -5.23 -10.21 -2.55
C GLU A 17 -5.23 -9.59 -1.14
N ASP A 18 -4.06 -9.24 -0.61
CA ASP A 18 -3.96 -8.51 0.66
C ASP A 18 -4.65 -7.13 0.60
N ALA A 19 -4.46 -6.38 -0.50
CA ALA A 19 -5.14 -5.10 -0.70
C ALA A 19 -6.67 -5.25 -0.74
N LYS A 20 -7.17 -6.31 -1.38
CA LYS A 20 -8.60 -6.62 -1.46
C LYS A 20 -9.20 -6.88 -0.09
N THR A 21 -8.53 -7.64 0.77
CA THR A 21 -8.96 -7.85 2.16
C THR A 21 -9.01 -6.53 2.93
N LYS A 22 -7.97 -5.70 2.82
CA LYS A 22 -7.91 -4.41 3.55
C LYS A 22 -8.96 -3.41 3.08
N ILE A 23 -9.36 -3.43 1.82
CA ILE A 23 -10.46 -2.59 1.31
C ILE A 23 -11.76 -2.88 2.08
N ASP A 24 -12.06 -4.15 2.31
CA ASP A 24 -13.25 -4.58 3.05
C ASP A 24 -13.16 -4.15 4.52
N GLU A 25 -12.05 -4.47 5.19
CA GLU A 25 -11.82 -4.10 6.60
C GLU A 25 -11.91 -2.59 6.83
N ILE A 26 -11.39 -1.77 5.91
CA ILE A 26 -11.51 -0.30 5.97
C ILE A 26 -12.96 0.15 5.79
N ALA A 27 -13.69 -0.42 4.82
CA ALA A 27 -15.09 -0.08 4.60
C ALA A 27 -15.95 -0.45 5.82
N GLU A 28 -15.74 -1.63 6.40
CA GLU A 28 -16.41 -2.08 7.61
C GLU A 28 -16.03 -1.23 8.84
N ARG A 29 -14.78 -0.76 8.92
CA ARG A 29 -14.36 0.19 9.97
C ARG A 29 -15.15 1.50 9.87
N ILE A 30 -15.30 2.04 8.66
CA ILE A 30 -16.10 3.26 8.41
C ILE A 30 -17.57 3.05 8.84
N LEU A 31 -18.15 1.90 8.50
CA LEU A 31 -19.52 1.52 8.90
C LEU A 31 -19.65 1.36 10.42
N THR A 32 -18.64 0.77 11.07
CA THR A 32 -18.57 0.60 12.53
C THR A 32 -18.62 1.95 13.26
N LEU A 33 -17.98 2.96 12.67
CA LEU A 33 -18.02 4.36 13.14
C LEU A 33 -19.31 5.10 12.75
N ARG A 34 -20.30 4.41 12.17
CA ARG A 34 -21.60 4.94 11.72
C ARG A 34 -21.53 5.95 10.57
N PHE A 35 -20.51 5.81 9.71
CA PHE A 35 -20.39 6.57 8.45
C PHE A 35 -20.62 5.66 7.24
N GLN A 36 -20.79 6.27 6.06
CA GLN A 36 -20.97 5.56 4.80
C GLN A 36 -19.68 5.60 3.98
N PRO A 37 -19.06 4.45 3.63
CA PRO A 37 -17.92 4.43 2.72
C PRO A 37 -18.35 4.73 1.28
N THR A 38 -17.45 5.32 0.50
CA THR A 38 -17.56 5.37 -0.96
C THR A 38 -17.60 3.94 -1.51
N SER A 39 -18.36 3.69 -2.59
CA SER A 39 -18.53 2.34 -3.14
C SER A 39 -18.39 2.24 -4.68
N ASN A 40 -18.23 3.37 -5.38
CA ASN A 40 -18.15 3.39 -6.84
C ASN A 40 -16.70 3.55 -7.30
N PHE A 41 -16.28 2.76 -8.31
CA PHE A 41 -14.95 2.89 -8.92
C PHE A 41 -14.68 4.30 -9.47
N THR A 42 -15.67 4.94 -10.09
CA THR A 42 -15.54 6.33 -10.58
C THR A 42 -15.13 7.30 -9.49
N ASP A 43 -15.65 7.13 -8.28
CA ASP A 43 -15.35 8.02 -7.15
C ASP A 43 -13.98 7.66 -6.54
N TYR A 44 -13.65 6.37 -6.44
CA TYR A 44 -12.31 5.93 -6.05
C TYR A 44 -11.23 6.52 -6.96
N LEU A 45 -11.39 6.43 -8.28
CA LEU A 45 -10.42 6.95 -9.25
C LEU A 45 -10.25 8.47 -9.18
N LYS A 46 -11.31 9.21 -8.82
CA LYS A 46 -11.24 10.67 -8.63
C LYS A 46 -10.55 11.06 -7.32
N MET A 47 -10.77 10.29 -6.26
CA MET A 47 -10.25 10.58 -4.91
C MET A 47 -8.84 10.04 -4.67
N SER A 48 -8.45 8.99 -5.41
CA SER A 48 -7.17 8.31 -5.25
C SER A 48 -5.99 9.25 -5.49
N ASN A 49 -4.98 9.16 -4.62
CA ASN A 49 -3.67 9.77 -4.83
C ASN A 49 -2.68 8.84 -5.53
N ILE A 50 -3.10 7.62 -5.86
CA ILE A 50 -2.39 6.64 -6.69
C ILE A 50 -3.00 6.65 -8.10
N LYS A 51 -2.14 6.56 -9.12
CA LYS A 51 -2.55 6.50 -10.53
C LYS A 51 -2.33 5.11 -11.10
N GLU A 52 -3.18 4.72 -12.03
CA GLU A 52 -2.98 3.49 -12.79
C GLU A 52 -1.66 3.55 -13.58
N SER A 53 -0.96 2.42 -13.61
CA SER A 53 0.27 2.25 -14.37
C SER A 53 -0.04 1.76 -15.79
N SER A 54 0.83 2.08 -16.75
CA SER A 54 0.73 1.56 -18.12
C SER A 54 0.95 0.04 -18.15
N ALA A 55 0.26 -0.66 -19.05
CA ALA A 55 0.48 -2.08 -19.30
C ALA A 55 1.89 -2.40 -19.83
N ASP A 56 2.57 -1.41 -20.43
CA ASP A 56 3.91 -1.57 -21.02
C ASP A 56 5.07 -1.32 -20.03
N THR A 57 4.78 -1.24 -18.73
CA THR A 57 5.78 -0.97 -17.69
C THR A 57 6.78 -2.13 -17.56
N LYS A 58 8.08 -1.83 -17.37
CA LYS A 58 9.14 -2.84 -17.20
C LYS A 58 9.28 -3.23 -15.73
N ASP A 59 9.79 -4.44 -15.48
CA ASP A 59 9.95 -5.04 -14.14
C ASP A 59 10.55 -4.12 -13.05
N LEU A 60 11.74 -3.56 -13.27
CA LEU A 60 12.37 -2.63 -12.32
C LEU A 60 11.56 -1.34 -12.15
N GLU A 61 10.88 -0.89 -13.20
CA GLU A 61 10.05 0.31 -13.16
C GLU A 61 8.75 0.05 -12.38
N MET A 62 8.15 -1.13 -12.52
CA MET A 62 6.98 -1.55 -11.72
C MET A 62 7.31 -1.48 -10.22
N VAL A 63 8.49 -1.98 -9.82
CA VAL A 63 8.91 -1.95 -8.42
C VAL A 63 9.17 -0.53 -7.92
N LYS A 64 9.78 0.34 -8.72
CA LYS A 64 9.95 1.75 -8.35
C LYS A 64 8.62 2.47 -8.18
N ILE A 65 7.65 2.22 -9.06
CA ILE A 65 6.31 2.78 -8.94
C ILE A 65 5.65 2.31 -7.64
N LEU A 66 5.73 1.02 -7.33
CA LEU A 66 5.19 0.47 -6.08
C LEU A 66 5.84 1.11 -4.84
N LEU A 67 7.16 1.34 -4.85
CA LEU A 67 7.85 2.00 -3.74
C LEU A 67 7.39 3.46 -3.55
N ASP A 68 7.20 4.21 -4.64
CA ASP A 68 6.65 5.58 -4.59
C ASP A 68 5.20 5.57 -4.06
N ASP A 69 4.37 4.66 -4.55
CA ASP A 69 2.98 4.52 -4.12
C ASP A 69 2.87 4.06 -2.66
N HIS A 70 3.71 3.13 -2.20
CA HIS A 70 3.84 2.77 -0.79
C HIS A 70 4.20 4.00 0.07
N GLY A 71 5.09 4.87 -0.41
CA GLY A 71 5.41 6.13 0.26
C GLY A 71 4.19 7.05 0.43
N LYS A 72 3.35 7.17 -0.60
CA LYS A 72 2.09 7.92 -0.55
C LYS A 72 1.11 7.30 0.44
N LEU A 73 0.95 5.97 0.41
CA LEU A 73 0.08 5.24 1.33
C LEU A 73 0.52 5.39 2.79
N LEU A 74 1.82 5.20 3.08
CA LEU A 74 2.37 5.37 4.43
C LEU A 74 2.15 6.78 4.96
N LYS A 75 2.36 7.80 4.12
CA LYS A 75 2.07 9.20 4.49
C LYS A 75 0.59 9.42 4.78
N GLN A 76 -0.32 8.80 4.02
CA GLN A 76 -1.75 8.88 4.26
C GLN A 76 -2.15 8.15 5.54
N MET A 77 -1.67 6.93 5.76
CA MET A 77 -1.95 6.13 6.95
C MET A 77 -1.47 6.82 8.23
N ARG A 78 -0.28 7.44 8.22
CA ARG A 78 0.20 8.23 9.38
C ARG A 78 -0.72 9.40 9.73
N LYS A 79 -1.33 10.06 8.74
CA LYS A 79 -2.36 11.09 8.99
C LYS A 79 -3.64 10.51 9.59
N VAL A 80 -4.04 9.31 9.16
CA VAL A 80 -5.19 8.60 9.74
C VAL A 80 -4.92 8.27 11.20
N VAL A 81 -3.74 7.72 11.52
CA VAL A 81 -3.32 7.45 12.90
C VAL A 81 -3.33 8.73 13.73
N GLU A 82 -2.76 9.83 13.25
CA GLU A 82 -2.76 11.12 13.97
C GLU A 82 -4.19 11.64 14.22
N THR A 83 -5.10 11.45 13.27
CA THR A 83 -6.50 11.87 13.40
C THR A 83 -7.26 10.98 14.38
N ALA A 84 -7.03 9.66 14.33
CA ALA A 84 -7.63 8.68 15.21
C ALA A 84 -7.14 8.87 16.66
N ASP A 85 -5.86 9.13 16.87
CA ASP A 85 -5.25 9.45 18.18
C ASP A 85 -5.91 10.67 18.82
N LYS A 86 -6.07 11.77 18.06
CA LYS A 86 -6.80 12.96 18.52
C LYS A 86 -8.26 12.68 18.89
N ALA A 87 -8.87 11.65 18.31
CA ALA A 87 -10.23 11.23 18.57
C ALA A 87 -10.34 10.14 19.67
N GLY A 88 -9.23 9.63 20.19
CA GLY A 88 -9.22 8.47 21.09
C GLY A 88 -9.70 7.18 20.44
N ASP A 89 -9.57 7.05 19.12
CA ASP A 89 -10.03 5.90 18.34
C ASP A 89 -8.95 4.81 18.24
N GLU A 90 -8.78 4.06 19.34
CA GLU A 90 -7.80 2.97 19.44
C GLU A 90 -7.99 1.87 18.39
N GLY A 91 -9.24 1.58 18.01
CA GLY A 91 -9.51 0.54 17.01
C GLY A 91 -9.01 0.90 15.62
N THR A 92 -9.12 2.17 15.23
CA THR A 92 -8.54 2.63 13.95
C THR A 92 -7.02 2.75 14.04
N ILE A 93 -6.48 3.14 15.20
CA ILE A 93 -5.02 3.20 15.43
C ILE A 93 -4.39 1.82 15.28
N ASP A 94 -4.94 0.80 15.93
CA ASP A 94 -4.45 -0.58 15.87
C ASP A 94 -4.48 -1.14 14.44
N MET A 95 -5.64 -1.04 13.77
CA MET A 95 -5.83 -1.50 12.40
C MET A 95 -4.82 -0.86 11.43
N ILE A 96 -4.71 0.47 11.44
CA ILE A 96 -3.82 1.18 10.52
C ILE A 96 -2.34 1.01 10.91
N GLY A 97 -2.03 0.88 12.20
CA GLY A 97 -0.69 0.55 12.67
C GLY A 97 -0.19 -0.78 12.12
N GLY A 98 -1.05 -1.81 12.11
CA GLY A 98 -0.76 -3.10 11.47
C GLY A 98 -0.48 -2.96 9.97
N TYR A 99 -1.24 -2.13 9.26
CA TYR A 99 -1.05 -1.93 7.81
C TYR A 99 0.22 -1.15 7.50
N ILE A 100 0.58 -0.15 8.31
CA ILE A 100 1.85 0.58 8.20
C ILE A 100 3.01 -0.41 8.29
N GLY A 101 3.07 -1.23 9.34
CA GLY A 101 4.17 -2.18 9.53
C GLY A 101 4.26 -3.22 8.40
N TYR A 102 3.12 -3.67 7.89
CA TYR A 102 3.10 -4.54 6.71
C TYR A 102 3.67 -3.85 5.46
N ILE A 103 3.18 -2.65 5.12
CA ILE A 103 3.65 -1.93 3.92
C ILE A 103 5.14 -1.58 4.06
N GLU A 104 5.62 -1.16 5.23
CA GLU A 104 7.05 -0.92 5.47
C GLU A 104 7.91 -2.16 5.20
N LYS A 105 7.46 -3.33 5.67
CA LYS A 105 8.15 -4.61 5.41
C LYS A 105 8.16 -4.98 3.93
N VAL A 106 7.03 -4.81 3.23
CA VAL A 106 6.97 -5.09 1.79
C VAL A 106 7.82 -4.10 1.00
N SER A 107 7.80 -2.82 1.35
CA SER A 107 8.66 -1.80 0.76
C SER A 107 10.13 -2.17 0.90
N TRP A 108 10.56 -2.59 2.09
CA TRP A 108 11.94 -3.06 2.30
C TRP A 108 12.29 -4.25 1.39
N MET A 109 11.41 -5.25 1.27
CA MET A 109 11.64 -6.40 0.39
C MET A 109 11.74 -6.00 -1.09
N LEU A 110 10.89 -5.09 -1.54
CA LEU A 110 10.89 -4.57 -2.91
C LEU A 110 12.13 -3.71 -3.20
N ASP A 111 12.53 -2.87 -2.25
CA ASP A 111 13.76 -2.07 -2.34
C ASP A 111 14.98 -2.97 -2.47
N ALA A 112 15.10 -3.96 -1.57
CA ALA A 112 16.17 -4.96 -1.60
C ALA A 112 16.20 -5.77 -2.90
N TRP A 113 15.04 -6.12 -3.46
CA TRP A 113 14.93 -6.79 -4.75
C TRP A 113 15.43 -5.91 -5.91
N SER A 114 15.27 -4.59 -5.82
CA SER A 114 15.65 -3.65 -6.88
C SER A 114 17.14 -3.26 -6.87
N MET A 115 17.86 -3.58 -5.77
CA MET A 115 19.26 -3.25 -5.57
C MET A 115 20.19 -4.14 -6.40
N LYS A 116 21.36 -3.61 -6.76
CA LYS A 116 22.43 -4.38 -7.39
C LYS A 116 23.32 -5.03 -6.35
N SER A 117 24.02 -6.10 -6.74
CA SER A 117 25.03 -6.71 -5.89
C SER A 117 26.10 -5.68 -5.50
N GLY A 118 26.25 -5.43 -4.20
CA GLY A 118 27.19 -4.47 -3.63
C GLY A 118 26.56 -3.14 -3.18
N ASP A 119 25.28 -2.92 -3.46
CA ASP A 119 24.53 -1.80 -2.89
C ASP A 119 24.23 -2.09 -1.40
N ASN A 120 24.31 -1.06 -0.55
CA ASN A 120 23.85 -1.12 0.85
C ASN A 120 22.57 -0.30 0.98
N HIS A 121 21.66 -0.72 1.86
CA HIS A 121 20.52 0.13 2.20
C HIS A 121 21.06 1.43 2.82
N PRO A 122 20.51 2.60 2.45
CA PRO A 122 20.82 3.82 3.18
C PRO A 122 20.46 3.63 4.66
N GLU A 123 21.28 4.16 5.56
CA GLU A 123 20.99 4.14 7.00
C GLU A 123 19.61 4.78 7.24
N ALA A 124 18.82 4.13 8.10
CA ALA A 124 17.42 4.49 8.38
C ALA A 124 17.27 5.86 9.05
#